data_AF-A0A2E0QHB5-F1
#
_entry.id   AF-A0A2E0QHB5-F1
#
_cell.length_a   1.000
_cell.length_b   1.000
_cell.length_c   1.000
_cell.angle_alpha   90.00
_cell.angle_beta   90.00
_cell.angle_gamma   90.00
#
_symmetry.space_group_name_H-M   'P 1'
#
loop_
_entity.id
_entity.type
_entity.pdbx_description
1 polymer ?
#
loop_
_entity_poly.entity_id
_entity_poly.type
_entity_poly.pdbx_seq_one_letter_code
_entity_poly.pdbx_strand_id
1 'polypeptide(L)' 'MYSKPDSSLEFSANKSRLAKALSIDWLGQTAASICWICSMFVYGVGSAGDWLQLSAASAWFLANLAAILKP' A
#
# COMPACT_ATOMS: atom_id res chain seq x y z
N MET A 1 5.13 20.15 -31.92
CA MET A 1 6.29 20.22 -31.01
C MET A 1 5.89 19.55 -29.70
N TYR A 2 6.29 18.30 -29.48
CA TYR A 2 6.10 17.63 -28.19
C TYR A 2 7.19 18.14 -27.24
N SER A 3 6.82 18.99 -26.28
CA SER A 3 7.74 19.44 -25.24
C SER A 3 7.90 18.29 -24.25
N LYS A 4 9.08 17.65 -24.21
CA LYS A 4 9.37 16.67 -23.17
C LYS A 4 9.14 17.32 -21.80
N PRO A 5 8.50 16.63 -20.84
CA PRO A 5 8.40 17.15 -19.50
C PRO A 5 9.81 17.46 -18.96
N ASP A 6 9.95 18.60 -18.30
CA ASP A 6 11.20 19.03 -17.68
C ASP A 6 11.61 17.96 -16.65
N SER A 7 12.78 17.36 -16.87
CA SER A 7 13.34 16.30 -16.01
C SER A 7 13.41 16.68 -14.52
N SER A 8 13.43 17.98 -14.21
CA SER A 8 13.43 18.51 -12.83
C SER A 8 12.08 18.31 -12.12
N LEU A 9 10.97 18.31 -12.87
CA LEU A 9 9.61 18.07 -12.35
C LEU A 9 9.41 16.59 -12.02
N GLU A 10 9.86 15.68 -12.88
CA GLU A 10 9.82 14.23 -12.62
C GLU A 10 10.65 13.86 -11.38
N PHE A 11 11.84 14.45 -11.23
CA PHE A 11 12.70 14.16 -10.09
C PHE A 11 12.08 14.62 -8.75
N SER A 12 11.48 15.81 -8.73
CA SER A 12 10.81 16.34 -7.53
C SER A 12 9.55 15.56 -7.16
N ALA A 13 8.75 15.16 -8.16
CA ALA A 13 7.60 14.29 -7.95
C ALA A 13 8.00 12.93 -7.36
N ASN A 14 9.08 12.31 -7.88
CA ASN A 14 9.59 11.03 -7.36
C ASN A 14 10.18 11.14 -5.94
N LYS A 15 10.88 12.23 -5.61
CA LYS A 15 11.35 12.45 -4.22
C LYS A 15 10.20 12.58 -3.23
N SER A 16 9.17 13.34 -3.58
CA SER A 16 7.97 13.51 -2.73
C SER A 16 7.25 12.17 -2.50
N ARG A 17 7.23 11.30 -3.52
CA ARG A 17 6.67 9.94 -3.43
C ARG A 17 7.48 9.02 -2.55
N LEU A 18 8.81 8.99 -2.70
CA LEU A 18 9.68 8.20 -1.84
C LEU A 18 9.59 8.67 -0.38
N ALA A 19 9.51 9.98 -0.15
CA ALA A 19 9.28 10.54 1.18
C ALA A 19 7.91 10.13 1.75
N LYS A 20 6.88 10.02 0.91
CA LYS A 20 5.54 9.57 1.29
C LYS A 20 5.47 8.05 1.54
N ALA A 21 6.21 7.26 0.77
CA ALA A 21 6.35 5.81 0.93
C ALA A 21 7.18 5.43 2.18
N LEU A 22 8.17 6.25 2.54
CA LEU A 22 8.93 6.15 3.79
C LEU A 22 8.27 6.88 4.95
N SER A 23 7.11 7.50 4.72
CA SER A 23 6.37 8.13 5.80
C SER A 23 5.91 7.04 6.75
N ILE A 24 6.17 7.25 8.05
CA ILE A 24 5.75 6.34 9.13
C ILE A 24 4.26 6.01 9.06
N ASP A 25 3.45 6.92 8.53
CA ASP A 25 2.03 6.70 8.29
C ASP A 25 1.75 5.55 7.31
N TRP A 26 2.46 5.49 6.18
CA TRP A 26 2.30 4.43 5.17
C TRP A 26 2.83 3.08 5.70
N LEU A 27 3.98 3.10 6.37
CA LEU A 27 4.54 1.91 7.02
C LEU A 27 3.64 1.40 8.15
N GLY A 28 3.00 2.29 8.90
CA GLY A 28 2.04 1.95 9.94
C GLY A 28 0.77 1.30 9.38
N GLN A 29 0.20 1.85 8.31
CA GLN A 29 -0.99 1.30 7.66
C GLN A 29 -0.73 -0.11 7.07
N THR A 30 0.43 -0.31 6.45
CA THR A 30 0.83 -1.62 5.94
C THR A 30 1.11 -2.63 7.04
N ALA A 31 1.82 -2.24 8.11
CA ALA A 31 2.04 -3.10 9.26
C ALA A 31 0.74 -3.47 9.99
N ALA A 32 -0.20 -2.54 10.12
CA ALA A 32 -1.51 -2.80 10.70
C ALA A 32 -2.32 -3.80 9.87
N SER A 33 -2.31 -3.66 8.54
CA SER A 33 -2.96 -4.61 7.63
C SER A 33 -2.35 -6.02 7.72
N ILE A 34 -1.01 -6.12 7.76
CA ILE A 34 -0.32 -7.41 7.95
C ILE A 34 -0.69 -8.03 9.31
N CYS A 35 -0.66 -7.23 10.39
CA CYS A 35 -1.01 -7.70 11.72
C CYS A 35 -2.46 -8.23 11.77
N TRP A 36 -3.38 -7.57 11.07
CA TRP A 36 -4.77 -8.02 10.94
C TRP A 36 -4.86 -9.35 10.18
N ILE A 37 -4.15 -9.49 9.06
CA ILE A 37 -4.09 -10.75 8.30
C ILE A 37 -3.52 -11.88 9.18
N CYS A 38 -2.40 -11.65 9.87
CA CYS A 38 -1.80 -12.64 10.78
C CYS A 38 -2.74 -13.04 11.92
N SER A 39 -3.49 -12.09 12.47
CA SER A 39 -4.50 -12.34 13.50
C SER A 39 -5.59 -13.31 13.03
N MET A 40 -6.08 -13.17 11.79
CA MET A 40 -7.07 -14.09 11.19
C MET A 40 -6.51 -15.52 11.06
N PHE A 41 -5.22 -15.67 10.77
CA PHE A 41 -4.58 -16.99 10.74
C PHE A 41 -4.41 -17.61 12.13
N VAL A 42 -4.23 -16.79 13.18
CA VAL A 42 -4.14 -17.26 14.57
C VAL A 42 -5.51 -17.66 15.13
N TYR A 43 -6.56 -16.86 14.86
CA TYR A 43 -7.93 -17.17 15.30
C TYR A 43 -8.61 -18.25 14.46
N GLY A 44 -8.08 -18.50 13.25
CA GLY A 44 -8.65 -19.45 12.30
C GLY A 44 -9.70 -18.80 11.39
N VAL A 45 -9.71 -19.22 10.14
CA VAL A 45 -10.68 -18.80 9.12
C VAL A 45 -11.75 -19.89 9.04
N GLY A 46 -12.91 -19.65 9.66
CA GLY A 46 -13.94 -20.66 9.87
C GLY A 46 -15.23 -20.44 9.08
N SER A 47 -15.48 -19.20 8.62
CA SER A 47 -16.70 -18.80 7.93
C SER A 47 -16.39 -18.10 6.60
N ALA A 48 -17.37 -18.06 5.70
CA ALA A 48 -17.29 -17.28 4.45
C ALA A 48 -17.00 -15.78 4.71
N GLY A 49 -17.43 -15.25 5.87
CA GLY A 49 -17.12 -13.88 6.29
C GLY A 49 -15.63 -13.63 6.54
N ASP A 50 -14.92 -14.62 7.09
CA ASP A 50 -13.49 -14.51 7.40
C ASP A 50 -12.66 -14.45 6.10
N TRP A 51 -13.09 -15.19 5.08
CA TRP A 51 -12.50 -15.13 3.73
C TRP A 51 -12.68 -13.75 3.07
N LEU A 52 -13.84 -13.13 3.26
CA LEU A 52 -14.11 -11.76 2.80
C LEU A 52 -13.25 -10.74 3.53
N GLN A 53 -13.10 -10.87 4.85
CA GLN A 53 -12.22 -10.01 5.65
C GLN A 53 -10.74 -10.15 5.24
N LEU A 54 -10.27 -11.38 5.06
CA LEU A 54 -8.92 -11.66 4.58
C LEU A 54 -8.67 -11.03 3.20
N SER A 55 -9.65 -11.15 2.31
CA SER A 55 -9.58 -10.56 0.96
C SER A 55 -9.55 -9.04 1.02
N ALA A 56 -10.38 -8.43 1.86
CA ALA A 56 -10.40 -6.97 2.05
C ALA A 56 -9.07 -6.47 2.65
N ALA A 57 -8.55 -7.15 3.67
CA ALA A 57 -7.26 -6.81 4.28
C ALA A 57 -6.11 -6.96 3.27
N SER A 58 -6.12 -8.02 2.45
CA SER A 58 -5.14 -8.24 1.38
C SER A 58 -5.24 -7.17 0.29
N ALA A 59 -6.45 -6.76 -0.11
CA ALA A 59 -6.68 -5.68 -1.05
C ALA A 59 -6.17 -4.34 -0.49
N TRP A 60 -6.34 -4.09 0.81
CA TRP A 60 -5.81 -2.90 1.46
C TRP A 60 -4.28 -2.90 1.48
N PHE A 61 -3.65 -4.04 1.75
CA PHE A 61 -2.21 -4.19 1.64
C PHE A 61 -1.71 -3.92 0.21
N LEU A 62 -2.38 -4.50 -0.80
CA LEU A 62 -2.07 -4.30 -2.22
C LEU A 62 -2.26 -2.84 -2.66
N ALA A 63 -3.30 -2.15 -2.19
CA ALA A 63 -3.55 -0.75 -2.49
C ALA A 63 -2.44 0.15 -1.93
N ASN A 64 -1.97 -0.13 -0.71
CA ASN A 64 -0.82 0.55 -0.14
C ASN A 64 0.43 0.30 -1.00
N LEU A 65 0.69 -0.94 -1.40
CA LEU A 65 1.82 -1.30 -2.28
C LEU A 65 1.74 -0.60 -3.65
N ALA A 66 0.54 -0.56 -4.24
CA ALA A 66 0.27 0.10 -5.52
C ALA A 66 0.47 1.63 -5.45
N ALA A 67 0.23 2.24 -4.29
CA ALA A 67 0.51 3.66 -4.07
C ALA A 67 2.01 4.00 -4.18
N ILE A 68 2.90 3.02 -3.99
CA ILE A 68 4.35 3.16 -4.24
C ILE A 68 4.69 2.93 -5.71
N LEU A 69 3.99 2.00 -6.39
CA LEU A 69 4.29 1.57 -7.76
C LEU A 69 3.71 2.51 -8.85
N LYS A 70 2.70 3.33 -8.55
CA LYS A 70 2.03 4.16 -9.57
C LYS A 70 2.81 5.46 -9.86
N PRO A 71 3.14 5.75 -11.14
CA PRO A 71 3.86 6.95 -11.55
C PRO A 71 3.01 8.21 -11.54
#